data_AF-A0A6H2A2E5-F1
#
_entry.id   AF-A0A6H2A2E5-F1
#
_cell.length_a   1.000
_cell.length_b   1.000
_cell.length_c   1.000
_cell.angle_alpha   90.00
_cell.angle_beta   90.00
_cell.angle_gamma   90.00
#
_symmetry.space_group_name_H-M   'P 1'
#
loop_
_entity.id
_entity.type
_entity.pdbx_description
1 polymer ?
#
loop_
_entity_poly.entity_id
_entity_poly.type
_entity_poly.pdbx_seq_one_letter_code
_entity_poly.pdbx_strand_id
1 'polypeptide(L)'
;MCLISEHAHALQRLKELEAQLNIEPAIPVTDLEMTSRNDYLSEMHKVGIEPIGLATPLDAQLTLTSKAELDRIAPDLVYPADLYISELEIDCEDYGIQAQCDAAFKFHVSGVRLGLGSMPLGYHGFAITMDKDKNIYWLEPNAGFPYAGVWYQIGEESYFPDKVLV
;
A
#
# COMPACT_ATOMS: atom_id res chain seq x y z
N MET A 1 -13.11 -28.82 -15.90
CA MET A 1 -12.20 -29.37 -14.88
C MET A 1 -10.78 -29.39 -15.47
N CYS A 2 -10.09 -28.24 -15.54
CA CYS A 2 -8.66 -28.12 -15.92
C CYS A 2 -8.13 -26.66 -15.83
N LEU A 3 -8.59 -25.82 -14.89
CA LEU A 3 -8.03 -24.45 -14.71
C LEU A 3 -6.91 -24.42 -13.66
N ILE A 4 -6.84 -25.42 -12.79
CA ILE A 4 -5.88 -25.47 -11.68
C ILE A 4 -4.49 -25.93 -12.18
N SER A 5 -4.43 -26.86 -13.14
CA SER A 5 -3.17 -27.36 -13.69
C SER A 5 -2.46 -26.33 -14.57
N GLU A 6 -3.18 -25.62 -15.44
CA GLU A 6 -2.60 -24.57 -16.28
C GLU A 6 -2.08 -23.40 -15.44
N HIS A 7 -2.81 -23.01 -14.40
CA HIS A 7 -2.38 -21.97 -13.47
C HIS A 7 -1.16 -22.41 -12.64
N ALA A 8 -1.11 -23.67 -12.18
CA ALA A 8 0.05 -24.20 -11.47
C ALA A 8 1.31 -24.26 -12.36
N HIS A 9 1.15 -24.63 -13.64
CA HIS A 9 2.25 -24.65 -14.61
C HIS A 9 2.75 -23.24 -14.93
N ALA A 10 1.84 -22.26 -15.06
CA ALA A 10 2.20 -20.85 -15.24
C ALA A 10 2.96 -20.30 -14.03
N LEU A 11 2.51 -20.59 -12.80
CA LEU A 11 3.21 -20.20 -11.58
C LEU A 11 4.60 -20.85 -11.46
N GLN A 12 4.74 -22.12 -11.84
CA GLN A 12 6.03 -22.78 -11.86
C GLN A 12 6.98 -22.16 -12.88
N ARG A 13 6.47 -21.83 -14.08
CA ARG A 13 7.25 -21.15 -15.11
C ARG A 13 7.68 -19.74 -14.70
N LEU A 14 6.82 -19.02 -14.00
CA LEU A 14 7.13 -17.70 -13.45
C LEU A 14 8.28 -17.80 -12.44
N LYS A 15 8.22 -18.74 -11.49
CA LYS A 15 9.29 -19.00 -10.51
C LYS A 15 10.62 -19.35 -11.17
N GLU A 16 10.59 -20.13 -12.25
CA GLU A 16 11.80 -20.46 -13.02
C GLU A 16 12.41 -19.22 -13.69
N LEU A 17 11.60 -18.31 -14.22
CA LEU A 17 12.04 -17.06 -14.83
C LEU A 17 12.59 -16.08 -13.78
N GLU A 18 11.91 -15.94 -12.65
CA GLU A 18 12.36 -15.10 -11.52
C GLU A 18 13.74 -15.58 -11.01
N ALA A 19 13.93 -16.89 -10.87
CA ALA A 19 15.21 -17.48 -10.49
C ALA A 19 16.32 -17.24 -11.53
N GLN A 20 15.98 -17.20 -12.83
CA GLN A 20 16.93 -16.88 -13.91
C GLN A 20 17.30 -15.40 -13.93
N LEU A 21 16.37 -14.52 -13.55
CA LEU A 21 16.56 -13.09 -13.46
C LEU A 21 17.18 -12.65 -12.12
N ASN A 22 17.41 -13.59 -11.21
CA ASN A 22 17.96 -13.36 -9.87
C ASN A 22 17.13 -12.34 -9.06
N ILE A 23 15.80 -12.36 -9.28
CA ILE A 23 14.86 -11.55 -8.52
C ILE A 23 14.68 -12.24 -7.17
N GLU A 24 15.22 -11.67 -6.10
CA GLU A 24 14.99 -12.19 -4.76
C GLU A 24 13.50 -12.03 -4.42
N PRO A 25 12.82 -13.08 -3.95
CA PRO A 25 11.41 -12.97 -3.58
C PRO A 25 11.27 -12.02 -2.39
N ALA A 26 10.20 -11.22 -2.42
CA ALA A 26 9.81 -10.37 -1.30
C ALA A 26 9.75 -11.18 0.01
N ILE A 27 10.45 -10.72 1.05
CA ILE A 27 10.47 -11.38 2.36
C ILE A 27 9.25 -10.91 3.16
N PRO A 28 8.30 -11.81 3.49
CA PRO A 28 7.10 -11.42 4.23
C PRO A 28 7.42 -10.88 5.62
N VAL A 29 6.60 -9.96 6.11
CA VAL A 29 6.70 -9.44 7.47
C VAL A 29 6.25 -10.52 8.46
N THR A 30 7.02 -10.72 9.53
CA THR A 30 6.69 -11.68 10.59
C THR A 30 6.20 -11.01 11.87
N ASP A 31 6.58 -9.74 12.08
CA ASP A 31 6.15 -8.93 13.20
C ASP A 31 4.82 -8.23 12.89
N LEU A 32 3.72 -8.96 13.06
CA LEU A 32 2.37 -8.52 12.73
C LEU A 32 1.48 -8.40 13.97
N GLU A 33 0.64 -7.37 13.99
CA GLU A 33 -0.44 -7.19 14.96
C GLU A 33 -1.77 -7.03 14.24
N MET A 34 -2.82 -7.68 14.74
CA MET A 34 -4.17 -7.51 14.19
C MET A 34 -4.88 -6.34 14.89
N THR A 35 -5.50 -5.47 14.11
CA THR A 35 -6.43 -4.44 14.60
C THR A 35 -7.81 -4.65 13.97
N SER A 36 -8.86 -4.25 14.68
CA SER A 36 -10.18 -4.16 14.06
C SER A 36 -10.24 -2.94 13.13
N ARG A 37 -11.12 -3.02 12.12
CA ARG A 37 -11.43 -1.86 11.26
C ARG A 37 -11.85 -0.62 12.05
N ASN A 38 -12.67 -0.80 13.09
CA ASN A 38 -13.19 0.31 13.87
C ASN A 38 -12.10 0.98 14.70
N ASP A 39 -11.16 0.20 15.25
CA ASP A 39 -10.03 0.77 15.98
C ASP A 39 -9.09 1.53 15.04
N TYR A 40 -8.81 0.96 13.86
CA TYR A 40 -8.03 1.63 12.82
C TYR A 40 -8.65 2.97 12.42
N LEU A 41 -9.95 2.96 12.08
CA LEU A 41 -10.66 4.20 11.74
C LEU A 41 -10.74 5.17 12.91
N SER A 42 -10.87 4.69 14.15
CA SER A 42 -10.88 5.57 15.31
C SER A 42 -9.57 6.31 15.48
N GLU A 43 -8.42 5.70 15.17
CA GLU A 43 -7.12 6.39 15.22
C GLU A 43 -6.97 7.37 14.05
N MET A 44 -7.37 6.97 12.83
CA MET A 44 -7.38 7.86 11.65
C MET A 44 -8.26 9.10 11.86
N HIS A 45 -9.44 8.94 12.46
CA HIS A 45 -10.35 10.05 12.73
C HIS A 45 -9.76 11.07 13.72
N LYS A 46 -8.92 10.65 14.67
CA LYS A 46 -8.26 11.58 15.62
C LYS A 46 -7.35 12.60 14.93
N VAL A 47 -6.87 12.28 13.74
CA VAL A 47 -6.02 13.15 12.93
C VAL A 47 -6.75 13.77 11.73
N GLY A 48 -8.09 13.63 11.69
CA GLY A 48 -8.94 14.26 10.67
C GLY A 48 -9.08 13.46 9.37
N ILE A 49 -8.71 12.18 9.36
CA ILE A 49 -8.83 11.31 8.18
C ILE A 49 -10.12 10.50 8.30
N GLU A 50 -10.98 10.62 7.28
CA GLU A 50 -12.29 9.97 7.25
C GLU A 50 -12.31 8.77 6.30
N PRO A 51 -13.15 7.75 6.53
CA PRO A 51 -13.32 6.69 5.54
C PRO A 51 -13.95 7.22 4.25
N ILE A 52 -13.55 6.65 3.11
CA ILE A 52 -14.30 6.77 1.86
C ILE A 52 -15.65 6.09 2.06
N GLY A 53 -16.74 6.80 1.70
CA GLY A 53 -18.10 6.32 1.90
C GLY A 53 -18.42 5.12 1.03
N LEU A 54 -18.43 3.91 1.61
CA LEU A 54 -18.85 2.68 0.95
C LEU A 54 -20.20 2.21 1.48
N ALA A 55 -21.03 1.64 0.61
CA ALA A 55 -22.31 1.05 1.00
C ALA A 55 -22.14 -0.20 1.90
N THR A 56 -20.96 -0.82 1.87
CA THR A 56 -20.61 -1.99 2.67
C THR A 56 -19.15 -1.83 3.11
N PRO A 57 -18.83 -2.10 4.39
CA PRO A 57 -17.46 -2.01 4.88
C PRO A 57 -16.58 -3.07 4.20
N LEU A 58 -15.34 -2.69 3.88
CA LEU A 58 -14.28 -3.65 3.55
C LEU A 58 -13.76 -4.26 4.87
N ASP A 59 -13.08 -5.40 4.80
CA ASP A 59 -12.44 -6.18 5.88
C ASP A 59 -12.71 -5.81 7.36
N ALA A 60 -13.14 -6.78 8.17
CA ALA A 60 -13.32 -6.57 9.60
C ALA A 60 -11.99 -6.45 10.40
N GLN A 61 -10.90 -7.00 9.87
CA GLN A 61 -9.60 -7.08 10.53
C GLN A 61 -8.47 -6.69 9.57
N LEU A 62 -7.50 -5.95 10.11
CA LEU A 62 -6.31 -5.46 9.40
C LEU A 62 -5.05 -5.93 10.13
N THR A 63 -3.97 -6.15 9.40
CA THR A 63 -2.64 -6.42 9.98
C THR A 63 -1.75 -5.20 9.88
N LEU A 64 -1.20 -4.79 11.02
CA LEU A 64 -0.23 -3.72 11.18
C LEU A 64 1.15 -4.32 11.44
N THR A 65 2.20 -3.51 11.25
CA THR A 65 3.57 -3.87 11.60
C THR A 65 4.31 -2.68 12.21
N SER A 66 5.57 -2.87 12.60
CA SER A 66 6.40 -1.80 13.15
C SER A 66 6.87 -0.84 12.04
N LYS A 67 7.22 0.40 12.41
CA LYS A 67 7.83 1.35 11.46
C LYS A 67 9.08 0.79 10.79
N ALA A 68 9.90 0.01 11.49
CA ALA A 68 11.09 -0.61 10.92
C ALA A 68 10.76 -1.59 9.78
N GLU A 69 9.71 -2.39 9.93
CA GLU A 69 9.23 -3.29 8.88
C GLU A 69 8.55 -2.53 7.74
N LEU A 70 7.78 -1.47 8.05
CA LEU A 70 7.25 -0.56 7.04
C LEU A 70 8.38 0.02 6.17
N ASP A 71 9.44 0.54 6.79
CA ASP A 71 10.61 1.08 6.09
C ASP A 71 11.35 0.03 5.28
N ARG A 72 11.41 -1.20 5.76
CA ARG A 72 12.02 -2.32 5.04
C ARG A 72 11.27 -2.63 3.74
N ILE A 73 9.94 -2.61 3.76
CA ILE A 73 9.11 -2.97 2.59
C ILE A 73 8.82 -1.78 1.66
N ALA A 74 9.06 -0.54 2.11
CA ALA A 74 8.74 0.67 1.34
C ALA A 74 9.31 0.66 -0.10
N PRO A 75 10.56 0.24 -0.36
CA PRO A 75 11.11 0.19 -1.71
C PRO A 75 10.37 -0.77 -2.64
N ASP A 76 9.78 -1.85 -2.11
CA ASP A 76 9.02 -2.84 -2.89
C ASP A 76 7.58 -2.38 -3.21
N LEU A 77 7.15 -1.27 -2.62
CA LEU A 77 5.85 -0.63 -2.83
C LEU A 77 5.95 0.62 -3.71
N VAL A 78 7.11 0.81 -4.36
CA VAL A 78 7.35 1.89 -5.33
C VAL A 78 7.40 1.31 -6.73
N TYR A 79 6.68 1.95 -7.64
CA TYR A 79 6.54 1.49 -9.01
C TYR A 79 7.09 2.52 -10.01
N PRO A 80 7.62 2.07 -11.15
CA PRO A 80 8.09 2.94 -12.21
C PRO A 80 7.01 3.92 -12.68
N ALA A 81 7.39 5.17 -12.92
CA ALA A 81 6.49 6.26 -13.34
C ALA A 81 6.06 6.20 -14.82
N ASP A 82 6.64 5.30 -15.59
CA ASP A 82 6.39 5.17 -17.02
C ASP A 82 4.93 4.81 -17.32
N LEU A 83 4.26 4.11 -16.40
CA LEU A 83 2.84 3.80 -16.48
C LEU A 83 1.96 5.06 -16.38
N TYR A 84 2.38 6.07 -15.60
CA TYR A 84 1.65 7.34 -15.44
C TYR A 84 1.66 8.19 -16.72
N ILE A 85 2.72 8.06 -17.53
CA ILE A 85 2.91 8.83 -18.77
C ILE A 85 2.36 8.07 -19.99
N SER A 86 2.06 6.78 -19.82
CA SER A 86 1.60 5.91 -20.90
C SER A 86 0.13 6.17 -21.28
N GLU A 87 -0.27 5.78 -22.49
CA GLU A 87 -1.66 5.81 -22.99
C GLU A 87 -2.65 4.94 -22.17
N LEU A 88 -2.20 4.35 -21.06
CA LEU A 88 -2.96 3.40 -20.22
C LEU A 88 -3.86 4.09 -19.19
N GLU A 89 -3.85 5.41 -19.08
CA GLU A 89 -4.69 6.19 -18.15
C GLU A 89 -4.52 5.78 -16.68
N ILE A 90 -3.31 5.34 -16.28
CA ILE A 90 -2.99 4.99 -14.89
C ILE A 90 -2.66 6.27 -14.11
N ASP A 91 -3.39 6.52 -13.02
CA ASP A 91 -3.23 7.71 -12.18
C ASP A 91 -2.74 7.38 -10.76
N CYS A 92 -2.69 8.38 -9.88
CA CYS A 92 -2.07 8.27 -8.57
C CYS A 92 -2.82 7.28 -7.65
N GLU A 93 -4.13 7.18 -7.81
CA GLU A 93 -5.00 6.25 -7.10
C GLU A 93 -4.67 4.81 -7.45
N ASP A 94 -4.37 4.52 -8.72
CA ASP A 94 -3.97 3.18 -9.17
C ASP A 94 -2.67 2.72 -8.49
N TYR A 95 -1.66 3.60 -8.39
CA TYR A 95 -0.43 3.28 -7.65
C TYR A 95 -0.70 3.02 -6.17
N GLY A 96 -1.58 3.82 -5.55
CA GLY A 96 -2.01 3.61 -4.15
C GLY A 96 -2.73 2.28 -3.94
N ILE A 97 -3.61 1.89 -4.86
CA ILE A 97 -4.30 0.59 -4.85
C ILE A 97 -3.30 -0.56 -5.05
N GLN A 98 -2.33 -0.40 -5.95
CA GLN A 98 -1.31 -1.41 -6.19
C GLN A 98 -0.44 -1.61 -4.95
N ALA A 99 0.01 -0.53 -4.30
CA ALA A 99 0.77 -0.60 -3.06
C ALA A 99 -0.01 -1.28 -1.93
N GLN A 100 -1.30 -0.96 -1.77
CA GLN A 100 -2.18 -1.65 -0.83
C GLN A 100 -2.26 -3.16 -1.11
N CYS A 101 -2.44 -3.55 -2.38
CA CYS A 101 -2.52 -4.96 -2.76
C CYS A 101 -1.20 -5.69 -2.47
N ASP A 102 -0.08 -5.12 -2.87
CA ASP A 102 1.23 -5.73 -2.68
C ASP A 102 1.62 -5.82 -1.20
N ALA A 103 1.33 -4.80 -0.39
CA ALA A 103 1.50 -4.85 1.05
C ALA A 103 0.73 -6.03 1.68
N ALA A 104 -0.52 -6.25 1.27
CA ALA A 104 -1.33 -7.35 1.77
C ALA A 104 -0.84 -8.72 1.26
N PHE A 105 -0.57 -8.87 -0.04
CA PHE A 105 -0.29 -10.17 -0.65
C PHE A 105 1.18 -10.61 -0.53
N LYS A 106 2.14 -9.69 -0.64
CA LYS A 106 3.58 -10.00 -0.56
C LYS A 106 4.09 -9.94 0.87
N PHE A 107 3.59 -8.99 1.65
CA PHE A 107 4.12 -8.70 2.99
C PHE A 107 3.18 -9.03 4.14
N HIS A 108 1.93 -9.42 3.86
CA HIS A 108 0.90 -9.69 4.87
C HIS A 108 0.55 -8.49 5.76
N VAL A 109 0.73 -7.26 5.26
CA VAL A 109 0.39 -6.00 5.95
C VAL A 109 -0.84 -5.38 5.27
N SER A 110 -2.04 -5.81 5.66
CA SER A 110 -3.31 -5.31 5.10
C SER A 110 -3.76 -3.97 5.70
N GLY A 111 -2.99 -3.44 6.67
CA GLY A 111 -3.17 -2.08 7.19
C GLY A 111 -2.62 -0.98 6.29
N VAL A 112 -1.92 -1.30 5.20
CA VAL A 112 -1.59 -0.33 4.15
C VAL A 112 -2.81 -0.18 3.25
N ARG A 113 -3.28 1.05 3.06
CA ARG A 113 -4.53 1.37 2.39
C ARG A 113 -4.37 2.54 1.44
N LEU A 114 -5.26 2.67 0.46
CA LEU A 114 -5.35 3.88 -0.36
C LEU A 114 -5.77 5.07 0.53
N GLY A 115 -4.92 6.09 0.56
CA GLY A 115 -5.23 7.41 1.08
C GLY A 115 -5.50 8.39 -0.05
N LEU A 116 -6.45 9.28 0.14
CA LEU A 116 -6.63 10.48 -0.70
C LEU A 116 -6.38 11.70 0.17
N GLY A 117 -5.92 12.77 -0.45
CA GLY A 117 -5.65 14.02 0.24
C GLY A 117 -5.20 15.12 -0.68
N SER A 118 -4.54 16.11 -0.09
CA SER A 118 -3.92 17.21 -0.81
C SER A 118 -2.40 17.22 -0.63
N MET A 119 -1.72 17.67 -1.68
CA MET A 119 -0.29 17.96 -1.72
C MET A 119 -0.08 19.33 -2.39
N PRO A 120 1.14 19.89 -2.45
CA PRO A 120 1.38 21.21 -3.07
C PRO A 120 0.87 21.36 -4.52
N LEU A 121 0.76 20.26 -5.26
CA LEU A 121 0.32 20.24 -6.66
C LEU A 121 -1.19 20.02 -6.85
N GLY A 122 -1.95 19.71 -5.78
CA GLY A 122 -3.39 19.47 -5.86
C GLY A 122 -3.85 18.26 -5.06
N TYR A 123 -4.99 17.70 -5.47
CA TYR A 123 -5.48 16.42 -4.92
C TYR A 123 -4.64 15.27 -5.43
N HIS A 124 -4.41 14.29 -4.57
CA HIS A 124 -3.49 13.20 -4.85
C HIS A 124 -3.89 11.91 -4.12
N GLY A 125 -3.65 10.77 -4.77
CA GLY A 125 -3.76 9.43 -4.20
C GLY A 125 -2.39 8.89 -3.80
N PHE A 126 -2.31 8.22 -2.66
CA PHE A 126 -1.07 7.65 -2.12
C PHE A 126 -1.37 6.47 -1.19
N ALA A 127 -0.34 5.79 -0.68
CA ALA A 127 -0.53 4.76 0.33
C ALA A 127 -0.51 5.38 1.73
N ILE A 128 -1.41 4.96 2.61
CA ILE A 128 -1.49 5.37 4.01
C ILE A 128 -1.55 4.16 4.92
N THR A 129 -0.95 4.22 6.10
CA THR A 129 -1.01 3.15 7.08
C THR A 129 -0.88 3.68 8.51
N MET A 130 -1.03 2.76 9.47
CA MET A 130 -0.79 2.96 10.87
C MET A 130 0.15 1.85 11.36
N ASP A 131 1.20 2.20 12.11
CA ASP A 131 2.06 1.18 12.75
C ASP A 131 1.44 0.62 14.03
N LYS A 132 2.10 -0.37 14.65
CA LYS A 132 1.66 -0.94 15.93
C LYS A 132 1.63 0.06 17.09
N ASP A 133 2.44 1.11 17.02
CA ASP A 133 2.50 2.18 18.00
C ASP A 133 1.46 3.28 17.73
N LYS A 134 0.58 3.06 16.73
CA LYS A 134 -0.51 3.94 16.30
C LYS A 134 -0.04 5.26 15.67
N ASN A 135 1.20 5.30 15.20
CA ASN A 135 1.69 6.40 14.37
C ASN A 135 1.17 6.21 12.94
N ILE A 136 0.69 7.29 12.34
CA ILE A 136 0.09 7.26 11.01
C ILE A 136 1.11 7.79 10.00
N TYR A 137 1.28 7.05 8.92
CA TYR A 137 2.26 7.34 7.87
C TYR A 137 1.63 7.34 6.49
N TRP A 138 2.23 8.11 5.59
CA TRP A 138 1.95 8.06 4.16
C TRP A 138 3.22 7.68 3.38
N LEU A 139 3.02 7.10 2.20
CA LEU A 139 4.05 6.70 1.26
C LEU A 139 3.60 7.10 -0.14
N GLU A 140 4.50 7.70 -0.91
CA GLU A 140 4.35 7.91 -2.34
C GLU A 140 4.78 6.64 -3.11
N PRO A 141 3.84 5.90 -3.74
CA PRO A 141 4.14 4.69 -4.49
C PRO A 141 4.62 4.95 -5.92
N ASN A 142 4.50 6.17 -6.46
CA ASN A 142 4.95 6.48 -7.82
C ASN A 142 6.38 7.05 -7.81
N ALA A 143 7.34 6.33 -8.41
CA ALA A 143 8.75 6.73 -8.47
C ALA A 143 9.00 8.08 -9.19
N GLY A 144 8.00 8.60 -9.91
CA GLY A 144 8.07 9.88 -10.62
C GLY A 144 7.79 11.09 -9.74
N PHE A 145 7.26 10.87 -8.53
CA PHE A 145 6.97 11.92 -7.57
C PHE A 145 8.12 12.10 -6.55
N PRO A 146 8.27 13.30 -5.99
CA PRO A 146 9.18 13.52 -4.88
C PRO A 146 8.86 12.58 -3.71
N TYR A 147 9.89 12.15 -2.97
CA TYR A 147 9.75 11.41 -1.72
C TYR A 147 9.19 9.97 -1.85
N ALA A 148 9.16 9.42 -3.05
CA ALA A 148 8.79 8.02 -3.26
C ALA A 148 9.69 7.06 -2.46
N GLY A 149 9.07 6.00 -1.90
CA GLY A 149 9.80 4.92 -1.22
C GLY A 149 10.18 5.15 0.23
N VAL A 150 9.64 6.18 0.86
CA VAL A 150 9.87 6.47 2.29
C VAL A 150 8.52 6.70 2.98
N TRP A 151 8.35 6.11 4.17
CA TRP A 151 7.19 6.38 5.02
C TRP A 151 7.41 7.63 5.85
N TYR A 152 6.58 8.64 5.59
CA TYR A 152 6.58 9.93 6.27
C TYR A 152 5.42 10.02 7.24
N GLN A 153 5.60 10.75 8.35
CA GLN A 153 4.48 11.07 9.22
C GLN A 153 3.52 12.03 8.50
N ILE A 154 2.24 11.93 8.83
CA ILE A 154 1.24 12.88 8.31
C ILE A 154 1.64 14.33 8.63
N GLY A 155 1.48 15.22 7.65
CA GLY A 155 1.89 16.62 7.75
C GLY A 155 3.35 16.91 7.36
N GLU A 156 4.18 15.88 7.15
CA GLU A 156 5.49 16.04 6.52
C GLU A 156 5.36 16.24 5.00
N GLU A 157 6.32 16.96 4.40
CA GLU A 157 6.38 17.29 2.96
C GLU A 157 5.12 17.93 2.37
N SER A 158 4.28 18.54 3.22
CA SER A 158 3.01 19.18 2.84
C SER A 158 1.98 18.23 2.24
N TYR A 159 2.03 16.94 2.60
CA TYR A 159 0.98 15.97 2.30
C TYR A 159 -0.04 15.92 3.45
N PHE A 160 -1.32 16.11 3.11
CA PHE A 160 -2.42 16.16 4.05
C PHE A 160 -3.52 15.17 3.63
N PRO A 161 -3.47 13.92 4.15
CA PRO A 161 -4.53 12.95 3.92
C PRO A 161 -5.85 13.41 4.54
N ASP A 162 -6.95 13.19 3.84
CA ASP A 162 -8.31 13.50 4.31
C ASP A 162 -9.26 12.31 4.19
N LYS A 163 -8.96 11.34 3.31
CA LYS A 163 -9.73 10.12 3.12
C LYS A 163 -8.88 8.86 3.13
N VAL A 164 -9.48 7.74 3.55
CA VAL A 164 -8.88 6.40 3.48
C VAL A 164 -9.88 5.35 3.00
N LEU A 165 -9.45 4.44 2.13
CA LEU A 165 -10.25 3.30 1.68
C LEU A 165 -10.15 2.15 2.68
N VAL A 166 -11.20 1.94 3.49
CA VAL A 166 -11.27 0.87 4.51
C VAL A 166 -12.69 0.40 4.77
#